data_AF-A0A7C0XSJ8-F1
#
_entry.id   AF-A0A7C0XSJ8-F1
#
_cell.length_a   1.000
_cell.length_b   1.000
_cell.length_c   1.000
_cell.angle_alpha   90.00
_cell.angle_beta   90.00
_cell.angle_gamma   90.00
#
_symmetry.space_group_name_H-M   'P 1'
#
loop_
_entity.id
_entity.type
_entity.pdbx_description
1 polymer ?
#
loop_
_entity_poly.entity_id
_entity_poly.type
_entity_poly.pdbx_seq_one_letter_code
_entity_poly.pdbx_strand_id
1 'polypeptide(L)' 'MENEEKVGIRLDVMHDIIHYLDESPELRKILGEPVSKYLVLVADNNDLRIEEGGAKKLSKEEIEIFLEVLREAIDKFTRD' A
#
# COMPACT_ATOMS: atom_id res chain seq x y z
N MET A 1 24.78 0.57 1.17
CA MET A 1 23.52 1.33 1.19
C MET A 1 22.75 0.85 -0.01
N GLU A 2 21.83 -0.09 0.19
CA GLU A 2 20.97 -0.55 -0.89
C GLU A 2 20.18 0.66 -1.40
N ASN A 3 20.25 0.91 -2.70
CA ASN A 3 19.33 1.83 -3.36
C ASN A 3 17.94 1.18 -3.27
N GLU A 4 17.21 1.45 -2.19
CA GLU A 4 15.77 1.22 -2.15
C GLU A 4 15.17 1.99 -3.33
N GLU A 5 14.51 1.27 -4.25
CA GLU A 5 13.87 1.84 -5.42
C GLU A 5 12.83 2.88 -4.98
N LYS A 6 13.24 4.15 -4.91
CA LYS A 6 12.33 5.25 -4.60
C LYS A 6 11.43 5.50 -5.80
N VAL A 7 10.12 5.29 -5.62
CA VAL A 7 9.11 5.62 -6.63
C VAL A 7 8.40 6.91 -6.23
N GLY A 8 8.38 7.88 -7.14
CA GLY A 8 7.61 9.10 -6.96
C GLY A 8 6.15 8.88 -7.35
N ILE A 9 5.23 9.04 -6.40
CA ILE A 9 3.79 8.95 -6.65
C ILE A 9 3.22 10.37 -6.68
N ARG A 10 2.50 10.75 -7.74
CA ARG A 10 1.78 12.03 -7.73
C ARG A 10 0.64 11.97 -6.71
N LEU A 11 0.43 13.06 -5.97
CA LEU A 11 -0.60 13.10 -4.94
C LEU A 11 -2.02 12.91 -5.48
N ASP A 12 -2.29 13.33 -6.72
CA ASP A 12 -3.59 13.13 -7.36
C ASP A 12 -3.82 11.67 -7.78
N VAL A 13 -2.75 10.94 -8.12
CA VAL A 13 -2.79 9.50 -8.42
C VAL A 13 -3.00 8.66 -7.15
N MET A 14 -2.73 9.23 -5.97
CA MET A 14 -2.89 8.51 -4.71
C MET A 14 -4.33 8.03 -4.48
N HIS A 15 -5.32 8.80 -4.93
CA HIS A 15 -6.71 8.40 -4.87
C HIS A 15 -6.97 7.09 -5.63
N ASP A 16 -6.39 6.95 -6.83
CA ASP A 16 -6.59 5.78 -7.68
C ASP A 16 -5.88 4.53 -7.14
N ILE A 17 -4.69 4.71 -6.54
CA ILE A 17 -4.00 3.64 -5.82
C ILE A 17 -4.84 3.17 -4.63
N ILE A 18 -5.35 4.08 -3.79
CA ILE A 18 -6.18 3.72 -2.63
C ILE A 18 -7.44 2.98 -3.11
N HIS A 19 -8.08 3.47 -4.16
CA HIS A 19 -9.26 2.83 -4.74
C HIS A 19 -8.95 1.41 -5.23
N TYR A 20 -7.81 1.22 -5.92
CA TYR A 20 -7.37 -0.09 -6.37
C TYR A 20 -7.13 -1.07 -5.20
N LEU A 21 -6.47 -0.61 -4.13
CA LEU A 21 -6.27 -1.41 -2.93
C LEU A 21 -7.60 -1.77 -2.27
N ASP A 22 -8.55 -0.83 -2.24
CA ASP A 22 -9.90 -1.05 -1.75
C ASP A 22 -10.67 -2.06 -2.58
N GLU A 23 -10.35 -2.27 -3.86
CA GLU A 23 -11.01 -3.24 -4.73
C GLU A 23 -10.38 -4.64 -4.68
N SER A 24 -9.17 -4.82 -4.14
CA SER A 24 -8.50 -6.14 -4.07
C SER A 24 -9.26 -7.12 -3.17
N PRO A 25 -9.79 -8.24 -3.72
CA PRO A 25 -10.43 -9.29 -2.92
C PRO A 25 -9.49 -9.91 -1.89
N GLU A 26 -8.21 -10.05 -2.24
CA GLU A 26 -7.16 -10.59 -1.38
C GLU A 26 -6.94 -9.68 -0.17
N LEU A 27 -6.74 -8.39 -0.39
CA LEU A 27 -6.54 -7.43 0.70
C LEU A 27 -7.78 -7.28 1.57
N ARG A 28 -8.98 -7.29 0.98
CA ARG A 28 -10.23 -7.28 1.75
C ARG A 28 -10.35 -8.46 2.70
N LYS A 29 -9.91 -9.65 2.27
CA LYS A 29 -9.89 -10.85 3.12
C LYS A 29 -8.89 -10.74 4.27
N ILE A 30 -7.77 -10.04 4.05
CA ILE A 30 -6.69 -9.90 5.02
C ILE A 30 -6.99 -8.80 6.04
N LEU A 31 -7.36 -7.62 5.56
CA LEU A 31 -7.46 -6.37 6.34
C LEU A 31 -8.91 -5.99 6.69
N GLY A 32 -9.87 -6.33 5.82
CA GLY A 32 -11.27 -5.94 5.96
C GLY A 32 -11.74 -5.01 4.82
N GLU A 33 -13.00 -4.57 4.89
CA GLU A 33 -13.61 -3.73 3.86
C GLU A 33 -14.17 -2.42 4.46
N PRO A 34 -13.80 -1.25 3.90
CA PRO A 34 -12.75 -1.03 2.90
C PRO A 34 -11.34 -1.22 3.48
N VAL A 35 -10.39 -1.65 2.63
CA VAL A 35 -8.98 -1.91 2.98
C VAL A 35 -8.30 -0.65 3.52
N SER A 36 -8.60 0.49 2.92
CA SER A 36 -8.05 1.81 3.24
C SER A 36 -8.28 2.26 4.69
N LYS A 37 -9.32 1.73 5.38
CA LYS A 37 -9.51 1.98 6.82
C LYS A 37 -8.43 1.37 7.71
N TYR A 38 -7.65 0.44 7.16
CA TYR A 38 -6.62 -0.31 7.86
C TYR A 38 -5.21 0.05 7.40
N LEU A 39 -5.07 1.05 6.52
CA LEU A 39 -3.80 1.57 6.05
C LEU A 39 -3.53 2.95 6.64
N VAL A 40 -2.27 3.25 6.91
CA VAL A 40 -1.83 4.55 7.45
C VAL A 40 -0.71 5.12 6.60
N LEU A 41 -0.68 6.46 6.49
CA LEU A 41 0.46 7.19 5.97
C LEU A 41 1.35 7.60 7.14
N VAL A 42 2.56 7.06 7.18
CA VAL A 42 3.59 7.40 8.16
C VAL A 42 4.50 8.45 7.55
N ALA A 43 4.69 9.57 8.26
CA ALA A 43 5.68 10.59 7.93
C ALA A 43 6.89 10.44 8.86
N ASP A 44 8.04 10.04 8.30
CA ASP A 44 9.30 9.92 9.05
C ASP A 44 10.45 10.58 8.29
N ASN A 45 11.16 11.51 8.93
CA ASN A 45 12.32 12.21 8.34
C ASN A 45 12.11 12.81 6.93
N ASN A 46 10.91 13.32 6.64
CA ASN A 46 10.46 13.82 5.32
C ASN A 46 10.13 12.74 4.27
N ASP A 47 10.11 11.46 4.64
CA ASP A 47 9.58 10.38 3.82
C ASP A 47 8.11 10.12 4.18
N LEU A 48 7.28 9.82 3.18
CA LEU A 48 5.92 9.30 3.36
C LEU A 48 5.90 7.81 3.00
N ARG A 49 5.38 6.97 3.91
CA ARG A 49 5.26 5.51 3.73
C ARG A 49 3.84 5.08 3.98
N ILE A 50 3.35 4.10 3.22
CA ILE A 50 2.08 3.43 3.49
C ILE A 50 2.38 2.19 4.32
N GLU A 51 1.74 2.07 5.47
CA GLU A 51 1.90 0.94 6.39
C GLU A 51 0.52 0.40 6.84
N GLU A 52 0.50 -0.81 7.41
CA GLU A 52 -0.69 -1.34 8.08
C GLU A 52 -0.91 -0.59 9.41
N GLY A 53 -2.15 -0.20 9.68
CA GLY A 53 -2.54 0.64 10.82
C GLY A 53 -2.56 -0.04 12.19
N GLY A 54 -2.03 -1.27 12.30
CA GLY A 54 -1.93 -2.03 13.55
C GLY A 54 -3.24 -2.61 14.08
N ALA A 55 -4.32 -2.63 13.29
CA ALA A 55 -5.59 -3.20 13.74
C ALA A 55 -5.51 -4.74 13.85
N LYS A 56 -4.65 -5.36 13.04
CA LYS A 56 -4.43 -6.81 13.03
C LYS A 56 -2.97 -7.12 12.72
N LYS A 57 -2.34 -7.96 13.55
CA LYS A 57 -0.99 -8.46 13.26
C LYS A 57 -1.03 -9.42 12.07
N LEU A 58 -0.47 -9.00 10.95
CA LEU A 58 -0.37 -9.82 9.74
C LEU A 58 0.66 -10.94 9.90
N SER A 59 0.36 -12.09 9.32
CA SER A 59 1.31 -13.18 9.09
C SER A 59 2.29 -12.82 7.95
N LYS A 60 3.38 -13.59 7.81
CA LYS A 60 4.36 -13.37 6.73
C LYS A 60 3.73 -13.45 5.34
N GLU A 61 2.88 -14.44 5.12
CA GLU A 61 2.18 -14.64 3.86
C GLU A 61 1.23 -13.47 3.56
N GLU A 62 0.51 -12.98 4.57
CA GLU A 62 -0.35 -11.80 4.42
C GLU A 62 0.44 -10.52 4.11
N ILE A 63 1.65 -10.37 4.67
CA ILE A 63 2.55 -9.25 4.37
C ILE A 63 3.06 -9.34 2.92
N GLU A 64 3.45 -10.53 2.47
CA GLU A 64 3.91 -10.74 1.09
C GLU A 64 2.82 -10.38 0.08
N ILE A 65 1.58 -10.84 0.32
CA ILE A 65 0.42 -10.48 -0.50
C ILE A 65 0.17 -8.96 -0.48
N PHE A 66 0.24 -8.33 0.70
CA PHE A 66 0.06 -6.88 0.82
C PHE A 66 1.09 -6.10 -0.02
N LEU A 67 2.37 -6.46 0.11
CA LEU A 67 3.45 -5.79 -0.61
C LEU A 67 3.37 -6.03 -2.12
N GLU A 68 2.97 -7.22 -2.56
CA GLU A 68 2.76 -7.53 -3.97
C GLU A 68 1.65 -6.67 -4.57
N VAL A 69 0.47 -6.65 -3.96
CA VAL A 69 -0.67 -5.85 -4.45
C VAL A 69 -0.36 -4.34 -4.41
N LEU A 70 0.33 -3.87 -3.36
CA LEU A 70 0.78 -2.47 -3.29
C LEU A 70 1.76 -2.13 -4.41
N ARG A 71 2.71 -3.02 -4.71
CA ARG A 71 3.66 -2.83 -5.81
C ARG A 71 2.94 -2.80 -7.16
N GLU A 72 1.99 -3.70 -7.40
CA GLU A 72 1.17 -3.70 -8.61
C GLU A 72 0.39 -2.39 -8.78
N ALA A 73 -0.23 -1.90 -7.71
CA ALA A 73 -0.95 -0.63 -7.74
C ALA A 73 0.00 0.53 -8.10
N ILE A 74 1.17 0.60 -7.46
CA ILE A 74 2.17 1.62 -7.75
C ILE A 74 2.63 1.52 -9.20
N ASP A 75 3.04 0.34 -9.67
CA ASP A 75 3.51 0.14 -11.04
C ASP A 75 2.44 0.54 -12.07
N LYS A 76 1.18 0.15 -11.84
CA LYS A 76 0.05 0.43 -12.73
C LYS A 76 -0.19 1.93 -12.94
N PHE A 77 0.01 2.74 -11.90
CA PHE A 77 -0.34 4.16 -11.93
C PHE A 77 0.87 5.11 -11.97
N THR A 78 2.10 4.59 -11.94
CA THR A 78 3.32 5.42 -11.96
C THR A 78 4.29 5.09 -13.09
N ARG A 79 4.15 3.94 -13.76
CA ARG A 79 4.90 3.66 -14.98
C ARG A 79 4.07 4.09 -16.20
N ASP A 80 4.57 5.11 -16.91
CA ASP A 80 4.14 5.44 -18.27
C ASP A 80 4.51 4.32 -19.27
#